data_AF-A0A934H400-F1
#
_entry.id   AF-A0A934H400-F1
#
_cell.length_a   1.000
_cell.length_b   1.000
_cell.length_c   1.000
_cell.angle_alpha   90.00
_cell.angle_beta   90.00
_cell.angle_gamma   90.00
#
_symmetry.space_group_name_H-M   'P 1'
#
loop_
_entity.id
_entity.type
_entity.pdbx_description
1 polymer ?
#
loop_
_entity_poly.entity_id
_entity_poly.type
_entity_poly.pdbx_seq_one_letter_code
_entity_poly.pdbx_strand_id
1 'polypeptide(L)'
;MPPNKLNKLNDLDSKTWLKFQKSWFIHNPPPRKKGTLVHPAKYPETMAQEFIEFFTKRGQTVLDPMAGTGSTLIAALRAGRNSYGIELNPKYAEIAKQIISDERGSLGSSIENLKSEIVNADASQAPDLGLPTFDYVLTSPPYWDMLRAKGADTQKKRRSSADLDVFYSDDPNDLGNVDDYEAFLAKLVEIYVRLKPILREKAYLTIIVKNVKKGGKIYPLAWDIARELGKTYTLKDEKIWMQDNQSLAPYGLGSAWVSNTFHHYCLQFRNE
;
A
#
# COMPACT_ATOMS: atom_id res chain seq x y z
N MET A 1 -9.60 -22.74 -17.88
CA MET A 1 -9.83 -23.87 -16.95
C MET A 1 -10.62 -23.32 -15.77
N PRO A 2 -11.64 -24.02 -15.26
CA PRO A 2 -12.39 -23.57 -14.09
C PRO A 2 -11.48 -23.48 -12.84
N PRO A 3 -11.86 -22.70 -11.81
CA PRO A 3 -11.11 -22.60 -10.56
C PRO A 3 -10.83 -23.99 -9.97
N ASN A 4 -9.60 -24.22 -9.53
CA ASN A 4 -9.23 -25.48 -8.90
C ASN A 4 -9.89 -25.55 -7.50
N LYS A 5 -10.92 -26.41 -7.32
CA LYS A 5 -11.62 -26.57 -6.04
C LYS A 5 -10.70 -27.02 -4.88
N LEU A 6 -9.49 -27.51 -5.17
CA LEU A 6 -8.48 -27.85 -4.17
C LEU A 6 -7.64 -26.64 -3.71
N ASN A 7 -7.66 -25.52 -4.46
CA ASN A 7 -6.94 -24.33 -4.09
C ASN A 7 -7.62 -23.64 -2.91
N LYS A 8 -7.00 -23.76 -1.74
CA LYS A 8 -7.50 -23.16 -0.50
C LYS A 8 -7.12 -21.68 -0.34
N LEU A 9 -6.19 -21.16 -1.15
CA LEU A 9 -5.72 -19.78 -1.04
C LEU A 9 -6.56 -18.79 -1.84
N ASN A 10 -6.86 -19.11 -3.11
CA ASN A 10 -7.58 -18.22 -4.01
C ASN A 10 -8.45 -18.97 -5.02
N ASP A 11 -9.12 -18.22 -5.89
CA ASP A 11 -10.04 -18.72 -6.91
C ASP A 11 -9.45 -18.65 -8.34
N LEU A 12 -8.13 -18.49 -8.46
CA LEU A 12 -7.44 -18.35 -9.74
C LEU A 12 -7.30 -19.70 -10.47
N ASP A 13 -7.26 -19.64 -11.80
CA ASP A 13 -6.84 -20.76 -12.63
C ASP A 13 -5.31 -20.96 -12.56
N SER A 14 -4.84 -22.16 -12.93
CA SER A 14 -3.43 -22.53 -12.84
C SER A 14 -2.49 -21.62 -13.64
N LYS A 15 -2.92 -21.11 -14.80
CA LYS A 15 -2.09 -20.23 -15.64
C LYS A 15 -1.91 -18.87 -14.99
N THR A 16 -2.99 -18.30 -14.44
CA THR A 16 -2.96 -17.03 -13.72
C THR A 16 -2.14 -17.15 -12.44
N TRP A 17 -2.31 -18.24 -11.69
CA TRP A 17 -1.49 -18.58 -10.54
C TRP A 17 0.02 -18.60 -10.88
N LEU A 18 0.42 -19.38 -11.90
CA LEU A 18 1.82 -19.54 -12.28
C LEU A 18 2.46 -18.20 -12.72
N LYS A 19 1.70 -17.33 -13.38
CA LYS A 19 2.19 -16.00 -13.77
C LYS A 19 2.51 -15.13 -12.56
N PHE A 20 1.69 -15.19 -11.51
CA PHE A 20 1.88 -14.41 -10.31
C PHE A 20 3.14 -14.81 -9.53
N GLN A 21 3.61 -16.06 -9.67
CA GLN A 21 4.79 -16.57 -8.95
C GLN A 21 6.15 -16.00 -9.40
N LYS A 22 6.21 -15.16 -10.45
CA LYS A 22 7.46 -14.51 -10.86
C LYS A 22 8.00 -13.63 -9.72
N SER A 23 9.30 -13.65 -9.43
CA SER A 23 9.89 -12.78 -8.41
C SER A 23 9.86 -11.28 -8.77
N TRP A 24 9.56 -10.93 -10.02
CA TRP A 24 9.41 -9.54 -10.46
C TRP A 24 8.31 -9.42 -11.52
N PHE A 25 7.80 -8.21 -11.69
CA PHE A 25 6.76 -7.88 -12.67
C PHE A 25 6.79 -6.40 -13.07
N ILE A 26 6.26 -6.09 -14.24
CA ILE A 26 6.01 -4.72 -14.68
C ILE A 26 4.50 -4.51 -14.63
N HIS A 27 4.08 -3.40 -14.02
CA HIS A 27 2.68 -3.00 -14.02
C HIS A 27 2.56 -1.51 -14.30
N ASN A 28 2.04 -1.22 -15.49
CA ASN A 28 1.81 0.14 -15.95
C ASN A 28 0.29 0.36 -15.99
N PRO A 29 -0.29 1.09 -15.02
CA PRO A 29 -1.71 1.41 -15.10
C PRO A 29 -2.01 2.19 -16.39
N PRO A 30 -3.20 2.01 -16.98
CA PRO A 30 -3.62 2.84 -18.09
C PRO A 30 -3.62 4.32 -17.67
N PRO A 31 -3.39 5.26 -18.59
CA PRO A 31 -3.49 6.69 -18.30
C PRO A 31 -4.85 7.01 -17.67
N ARG A 32 -4.85 7.59 -16.46
CA ARG A 32 -6.11 7.96 -15.77
C ARG A 32 -6.84 9.06 -16.56
N LYS A 33 -8.17 8.99 -16.61
CA LYS A 33 -9.01 9.97 -17.31
C LYS A 33 -8.81 11.38 -16.73
N LYS A 34 -8.75 12.39 -17.62
CA LYS A 34 -8.69 13.81 -17.24
C LYS A 34 -9.92 14.17 -16.38
N GLY A 35 -9.72 14.86 -15.26
CA GLY A 35 -10.80 15.36 -14.39
C GLY A 35 -11.09 14.54 -13.13
N THR A 36 -10.39 13.42 -12.92
CA THR A 36 -10.49 12.66 -11.65
C THR A 36 -9.62 13.34 -10.59
N LEU A 37 -10.15 13.58 -9.38
CA LEU A 37 -9.43 14.15 -8.24
C LEU A 37 -8.03 13.53 -8.10
N VAL A 38 -7.01 14.38 -8.26
CA VAL A 38 -5.61 13.99 -8.29
C VAL A 38 -5.13 13.82 -6.86
N HIS A 39 -5.17 12.59 -6.36
CA HIS A 39 -4.50 12.27 -5.09
C HIS A 39 -3.09 11.71 -5.38
N PRO A 40 -2.03 12.44 -5.00
CA PRO A 40 -0.66 12.02 -5.23
C PRO A 40 -0.35 10.76 -4.39
N ALA A 41 0.46 9.85 -4.95
CA ALA A 41 1.07 8.70 -4.28
C ALA A 41 0.20 7.46 -3.97
N LYS A 42 -0.79 7.11 -4.82
CA LYS A 42 -1.45 5.78 -4.74
C LYS A 42 -0.73 4.73 -5.60
N TYR A 43 -0.60 3.50 -5.11
CA TYR A 43 -0.32 2.36 -6.00
C TYR A 43 -1.52 2.08 -6.91
N PRO A 44 -1.33 1.46 -8.09
CA PRO A 44 -2.42 1.16 -9.02
C PRO A 44 -3.47 0.22 -8.42
N GLU A 45 -4.76 0.59 -8.54
CA GLU A 45 -5.87 -0.24 -8.04
C GLU A 45 -5.90 -1.61 -8.73
N THR A 46 -5.54 -1.68 -10.02
CA THR A 46 -5.50 -2.94 -10.78
C THR A 46 -4.40 -3.87 -10.29
N MET A 47 -3.26 -3.33 -9.85
CA MET A 47 -2.21 -4.15 -9.23
C MET A 47 -2.65 -4.63 -7.86
N ALA A 48 -3.21 -3.75 -7.04
CA ALA A 48 -3.74 -4.13 -5.75
C ALA A 48 -4.78 -5.26 -5.87
N GLN A 49 -5.62 -5.21 -6.92
CA GLN A 49 -6.58 -6.25 -7.23
C GLN A 49 -5.89 -7.60 -7.53
N GLU A 50 -4.80 -7.63 -8.30
CA GLU A 50 -4.04 -8.88 -8.55
C GLU A 50 -3.51 -9.51 -7.26
N PHE A 51 -2.97 -8.70 -6.35
CA PHE A 51 -2.50 -9.17 -5.05
C PHE A 51 -3.66 -9.68 -4.16
N ILE A 52 -4.76 -8.92 -4.08
CA ILE A 52 -5.96 -9.33 -3.33
C ILE A 52 -6.50 -10.64 -3.88
N GLU A 53 -6.62 -10.76 -5.20
CA GLU A 53 -7.10 -11.97 -5.86
C GLU A 53 -6.20 -13.17 -5.63
N PHE A 54 -4.89 -12.97 -5.51
CA PHE A 54 -3.95 -14.04 -5.24
C PHE A 54 -3.94 -14.49 -3.76
N PHE A 55 -4.07 -13.56 -2.81
CA PHE A 55 -3.99 -13.88 -1.38
C PHE A 55 -5.33 -14.11 -0.70
N THR A 56 -6.44 -14.02 -1.44
CA THR A 56 -7.79 -14.23 -0.90
C THR A 56 -8.72 -14.96 -1.86
N LYS A 57 -9.78 -15.52 -1.31
CA LYS A 57 -11.01 -15.94 -1.99
C LYS A 57 -12.05 -14.82 -2.01
N ARG A 58 -13.03 -14.92 -2.91
CA ARG A 58 -14.19 -14.02 -2.90
C ARG A 58 -14.89 -14.03 -1.54
N GLY A 59 -15.36 -12.85 -1.10
CA GLY A 59 -16.02 -12.66 0.19
C GLY A 59 -15.11 -12.58 1.42
N GLN A 60 -13.81 -12.90 1.29
CA GLN A 60 -12.85 -12.69 2.38
C GLN A 60 -12.58 -11.20 2.63
N THR A 61 -11.97 -10.90 3.78
CA THR A 61 -11.83 -9.52 4.29
C THR A 61 -10.38 -9.03 4.21
N VAL A 62 -10.19 -7.89 3.56
CA VAL A 62 -8.90 -7.22 3.36
C VAL A 62 -8.76 -6.01 4.28
N LEU A 63 -7.57 -5.80 4.86
CA LEU A 63 -7.24 -4.61 5.63
C LEU A 63 -6.18 -3.75 4.92
N ASP A 64 -6.37 -2.44 4.94
CA ASP A 64 -5.30 -1.45 4.73
C ASP A 64 -5.16 -0.56 5.97
N PRO A 65 -4.15 -0.75 6.83
CA PRO A 65 -3.98 0.05 8.04
C PRO A 65 -3.55 1.50 7.78
N MET A 66 -3.20 1.87 6.54
CA MET A 66 -2.78 3.22 6.14
C MET A 66 -3.41 3.56 4.79
N ALA A 67 -4.74 3.58 4.79
CA ALA A 67 -5.57 3.51 3.59
C ALA A 67 -5.44 4.75 2.68
N GLY A 68 -5.04 5.91 3.23
CA GLY A 68 -4.97 7.16 2.50
C GLY A 68 -6.31 7.48 1.85
N THR A 69 -6.35 7.33 0.53
CA THR A 69 -7.52 7.64 -0.30
C THR A 69 -8.17 6.39 -0.90
N GLY A 70 -7.89 5.20 -0.32
CA GLY A 70 -8.71 4.00 -0.48
C GLY A 70 -8.38 3.05 -1.64
N SER A 71 -7.17 3.07 -2.21
CA SER A 71 -6.87 2.19 -3.37
C SER A 71 -7.02 0.69 -3.10
N THR A 72 -6.58 0.18 -1.93
CA THR A 72 -6.85 -1.21 -1.53
C THR A 72 -8.35 -1.51 -1.45
N LEU A 73 -9.14 -0.58 -0.92
CA LEU A 73 -10.59 -0.78 -0.72
C LEU A 73 -11.34 -0.84 -2.06
N ILE A 74 -10.99 0.07 -2.99
CA ILE A 74 -11.50 0.05 -4.37
C ILE A 74 -11.14 -1.28 -5.04
N ALA A 75 -9.88 -1.71 -4.92
CA ALA A 75 -9.41 -2.97 -5.49
C ALA A 75 -10.13 -4.18 -4.88
N ALA A 76 -10.36 -4.17 -3.57
CA ALA A 76 -11.10 -5.22 -2.87
C ALA A 76 -12.56 -5.31 -3.34
N LEU A 77 -13.24 -4.16 -3.51
CA LEU A 77 -14.59 -4.11 -4.06
C LEU A 77 -14.66 -4.70 -5.47
N ARG A 78 -13.76 -4.28 -6.37
CA ARG A 78 -13.66 -4.83 -7.74
C ARG A 78 -13.38 -6.32 -7.75
N ALA A 79 -12.57 -6.79 -6.79
CA ALA A 79 -12.29 -8.20 -6.58
C ALA A 79 -13.48 -8.94 -5.93
N GLY A 80 -14.48 -8.27 -5.38
CA GLY A 80 -15.58 -8.92 -4.68
C GLY A 80 -15.22 -9.41 -3.27
N ARG A 81 -14.42 -8.63 -2.54
CA ARG A 81 -13.97 -8.87 -1.16
C ARG A 81 -14.52 -7.79 -0.22
N ASN A 82 -14.68 -8.13 1.05
CA ASN A 82 -14.91 -7.14 2.09
C ASN A 82 -13.61 -6.37 2.35
N SER A 83 -13.69 -5.12 2.78
CA SER A 83 -12.51 -4.32 3.08
C SER A 83 -12.70 -3.32 4.21
N TYR A 84 -11.63 -3.10 4.95
CA TYR A 84 -11.54 -2.04 5.95
C TYR A 84 -10.25 -1.27 5.75
N GLY A 85 -10.31 0.04 5.90
CA GLY A 85 -9.16 0.92 5.84
C GLY A 85 -9.08 1.78 7.09
N ILE A 86 -7.89 1.96 7.63
CA ILE A 86 -7.63 2.91 8.71
C ILE A 86 -6.89 4.10 8.12
N GLU A 87 -7.35 5.31 8.41
CA GLU A 87 -6.73 6.54 7.95
C GLU A 87 -6.70 7.58 9.08
N LEU A 88 -5.51 8.06 9.43
CA LEU A 88 -5.32 8.99 10.54
C LEU A 88 -5.92 10.35 10.25
N ASN A 89 -5.75 10.87 9.03
CA ASN A 89 -6.22 12.21 8.69
C ASN A 89 -7.72 12.19 8.32
N PRO A 90 -8.59 12.94 9.04
CA PRO A 90 -10.02 12.97 8.76
C PRO A 90 -10.37 13.46 7.34
N LYS A 91 -9.59 14.39 6.78
CA LYS A 91 -9.75 14.87 5.39
C LYS A 91 -9.54 13.74 4.39
N TYR A 92 -8.47 12.95 4.53
CA TYR A 92 -8.21 11.83 3.64
C TYR A 92 -9.20 10.68 3.85
N ALA A 93 -9.61 10.44 5.09
CA ALA A 93 -10.65 9.48 5.40
C ALA A 93 -11.98 9.81 4.70
N GLU A 94 -12.38 11.09 4.69
CA GLU A 94 -13.61 11.54 4.03
C GLU A 94 -13.51 11.44 2.50
N ILE A 95 -12.38 11.84 1.93
CA ILE A 95 -12.09 11.64 0.51
C ILE A 95 -12.19 10.16 0.13
N ALA A 96 -11.61 9.27 0.94
CA ALA A 96 -11.65 7.83 0.70
C ALA A 96 -13.10 7.31 0.70
N LYS A 97 -13.93 7.73 1.67
CA LYS A 97 -15.35 7.37 1.73
C LYS A 97 -16.10 7.79 0.47
N GLN A 98 -15.89 9.02 -0.01
CA GLN A 98 -16.54 9.49 -1.24
C GLN A 98 -16.15 8.63 -2.44
N ILE A 99 -14.86 8.37 -2.63
CA ILE A 99 -14.36 7.56 -3.77
C ILE A 99 -14.92 6.13 -3.70
N ILE A 100 -14.96 5.53 -2.50
CA ILE A 100 -15.52 4.18 -2.30
C ILE A 100 -17.01 4.15 -2.62
N SER A 101 -17.75 5.19 -2.22
CA SER A 101 -19.17 5.33 -2.55
C SER A 101 -19.41 5.45 -4.06
N ASP A 102 -18.64 6.28 -4.75
CA ASP A 102 -18.73 6.46 -6.21
C ASP A 102 -18.41 5.15 -6.94
N GLU A 103 -17.35 4.45 -6.54
CA GLU A 103 -16.98 3.15 -7.09
C GLU A 103 -18.10 2.12 -6.86
N ARG A 104 -18.69 2.10 -5.65
CA ARG A 104 -19.81 1.22 -5.34
C ARG A 104 -21.01 1.47 -6.24
N GLY A 105 -21.36 2.74 -6.47
CA GLY A 105 -22.42 3.12 -7.40
C GLY A 105 -22.17 2.62 -8.83
N SER A 106 -20.91 2.60 -9.27
CA SER A 106 -20.53 2.11 -10.60
C SER A 106 -20.59 0.59 -10.77
N LEU A 107 -20.35 -0.18 -9.68
CA LEU A 107 -20.34 -1.65 -9.69
C LEU A 107 -21.74 -2.27 -9.48
N GLY A 108 -22.70 -1.48 -8.97
CA GLY A 108 -24.11 -1.87 -8.85
C GLY A 108 -24.35 -3.07 -7.92
N SER A 109 -25.40 -3.86 -8.22
CA SER A 109 -25.89 -4.95 -7.36
C SER A 109 -24.90 -6.11 -7.18
N SER A 110 -23.86 -6.20 -8.02
CA SER A 110 -22.85 -7.27 -7.95
C SER A 110 -22.04 -7.30 -6.65
N ILE A 111 -22.07 -6.21 -5.88
CA ILE A 111 -21.31 -6.02 -4.63
C ILE A 111 -22.21 -5.58 -3.46
N GLU A 112 -23.53 -5.66 -3.59
CA GLU A 112 -24.50 -5.11 -2.63
C GLU A 112 -24.22 -5.56 -1.18
N ASN A 113 -23.85 -6.83 -0.99
CA ASN A 113 -23.60 -7.44 0.31
C ASN A 113 -22.16 -7.26 0.84
N LEU A 114 -21.26 -6.61 0.09
CA LEU A 114 -19.88 -6.42 0.52
C LEU A 114 -19.75 -5.20 1.41
N LYS A 115 -19.00 -5.33 2.51
CA LYS A 115 -18.60 -4.22 3.37
C LYS A 115 -17.30 -3.59 2.84
N SER A 116 -17.26 -2.27 2.80
CA SER A 116 -16.06 -1.49 2.47
C SER A 116 -16.09 -0.20 3.28
N GLU A 117 -15.29 -0.14 4.35
CA GLU A 117 -15.42 0.88 5.39
C GLU A 117 -14.07 1.56 5.67
N ILE A 118 -14.10 2.88 5.84
CA ILE A 118 -12.95 3.67 6.29
C ILE A 118 -13.19 4.10 7.74
N VAL A 119 -12.25 3.75 8.61
CA VAL A 119 -12.19 4.15 10.01
C VAL A 119 -11.16 5.27 10.16
N ASN A 120 -11.59 6.43 10.65
CA ASN A 120 -10.67 7.52 10.95
C ASN A 120 -10.07 7.31 12.34
N ALA A 121 -8.84 6.80 12.41
CA ALA A 121 -8.15 6.43 13.64
C ALA A 121 -6.64 6.29 13.42
N ASP A 122 -5.88 6.18 14.51
CA ASP A 122 -4.49 5.74 14.45
C ASP A 122 -4.43 4.22 14.19
N ALA A 123 -3.64 3.82 13.19
CA ALA A 123 -3.38 2.42 12.85
C ALA A 123 -2.80 1.61 14.02
N SER A 124 -2.09 2.25 14.95
CA SER A 124 -1.57 1.61 16.16
C SER A 124 -2.68 1.09 17.08
N GLN A 125 -3.91 1.62 16.95
CA GLN A 125 -5.07 1.27 17.75
C GLN A 125 -5.92 0.16 17.10
N ALA A 126 -5.53 -0.38 15.94
CA ALA A 126 -6.35 -1.31 15.16
C ALA A 126 -6.99 -2.46 15.95
N PRO A 127 -6.31 -3.11 16.92
CA PRO A 127 -6.92 -4.17 17.74
C PRO A 127 -8.09 -3.72 18.62
N ASP A 128 -8.10 -2.44 19.01
CA ASP A 128 -9.06 -1.87 19.96
C ASP A 128 -10.28 -1.26 19.27
N LEU A 129 -10.28 -1.18 17.93
CA LEU A 129 -11.34 -0.54 17.14
C LEU A 129 -12.59 -1.43 16.91
N GLY A 130 -12.62 -2.65 17.47
CA GLY A 130 -13.74 -3.58 17.26
C GLY A 130 -13.87 -4.08 15.81
N LEU A 131 -12.77 -4.09 15.07
CA LEU A 131 -12.70 -4.55 13.68
C LEU A 131 -12.86 -6.07 13.58
N PRO A 132 -13.34 -6.60 12.44
CA PRO A 132 -13.41 -8.04 12.22
C PRO A 132 -12.02 -8.67 12.08
N THR A 133 -11.96 -10.00 12.05
CA THR A 133 -10.74 -10.71 11.65
C THR A 133 -10.50 -10.57 10.14
N PHE A 134 -9.23 -10.38 9.75
CA PHE A 134 -8.81 -10.20 8.36
C PHE A 134 -8.08 -11.41 7.79
N ASP A 135 -8.30 -11.68 6.51
CA ASP A 135 -7.64 -12.75 5.76
C ASP A 135 -6.35 -12.28 5.07
N TYR A 136 -6.24 -10.97 4.81
CA TYR A 136 -5.16 -10.38 4.06
C TYR A 136 -4.95 -8.90 4.40
N VAL A 137 -3.70 -8.46 4.49
CA VAL A 137 -3.31 -7.05 4.59
C VAL A 137 -2.63 -6.63 3.29
N LEU A 138 -3.04 -5.50 2.72
CA LEU A 138 -2.34 -4.88 1.60
C LEU A 138 -2.21 -3.39 1.86
N THR A 139 -0.99 -2.89 1.88
CA THR A 139 -0.72 -1.50 2.24
C THR A 139 0.56 -0.97 1.63
N SER A 140 0.67 0.36 1.62
CA SER A 140 1.89 1.10 1.34
C SER A 140 2.04 2.13 2.44
N PRO A 141 3.05 2.01 3.32
CA PRO A 141 3.23 2.98 4.39
C PRO A 141 3.59 4.37 3.84
N PRO A 142 3.38 5.43 4.64
CA PRO A 142 3.88 6.75 4.29
C PRO A 142 5.40 6.69 4.15
N TYR A 143 5.93 7.44 3.18
CA TYR A 143 7.38 7.54 2.99
C TYR A 143 7.98 8.42 4.08
N TRP A 144 8.97 7.88 4.81
CA TRP A 144 9.73 8.62 5.82
C TRP A 144 10.28 9.94 5.27
N ASP A 145 9.71 11.05 5.75
CA ASP A 145 10.24 12.42 5.62
C ASP A 145 10.70 12.83 4.19
N MET A 146 10.21 12.16 3.14
CA MET A 146 10.59 12.46 1.75
C MET A 146 9.91 13.74 1.23
N LEU A 147 8.93 14.28 1.97
CA LEU A 147 8.21 15.48 1.60
C LEU A 147 8.78 16.77 2.21
N ARG A 148 9.64 16.68 3.24
CA ARG A 148 10.36 17.85 3.80
C ARG A 148 11.76 18.05 3.19
N ALA A 149 12.25 17.10 2.38
CA ALA A 149 13.54 17.20 1.72
C ALA A 149 13.58 18.37 0.71
N LYS A 150 14.28 19.46 1.07
CA LYS A 150 14.59 20.57 0.16
C LYS A 150 15.60 20.09 -0.89
N GLY A 151 15.15 19.82 -2.11
CA GLY A 151 16.07 19.57 -3.22
C GLY A 151 15.46 18.93 -4.46
N ALA A 152 15.13 19.77 -5.44
CA ALA A 152 15.15 19.58 -6.91
C ALA A 152 14.04 20.43 -7.55
N ASP A 153 14.33 21.00 -8.73
CA ASP A 153 13.48 21.92 -9.52
C ASP A 153 12.04 21.45 -9.81
N THR A 154 11.68 20.22 -9.44
CA THR A 154 10.30 19.72 -9.40
C THR A 154 9.42 20.47 -8.39
N GLN A 155 10.00 21.19 -7.42
CA GLN A 155 9.26 21.97 -6.42
C GLN A 155 8.55 23.19 -7.04
N LYS A 156 9.09 23.79 -8.12
CA LYS A 156 8.42 24.90 -8.82
C LYS A 156 7.15 24.46 -9.56
N LYS A 157 7.16 23.27 -10.18
CA LYS A 157 5.97 22.67 -10.82
C LYS A 157 4.96 22.10 -9.81
N ARG A 158 5.42 21.66 -8.63
CA ARG A 158 4.54 21.19 -7.54
C ARG A 158 3.87 22.36 -6.78
N ARG A 159 4.56 23.49 -6.59
CA ARG A 159 3.97 24.68 -5.96
C ARG A 159 2.84 25.33 -6.75
N SER A 160 2.78 25.09 -8.07
CA SER A 160 1.76 25.66 -8.97
C SER A 160 0.46 24.85 -9.04
N SER A 161 0.39 23.67 -8.41
CA SER A 161 -0.87 22.93 -8.24
C SER A 161 -1.36 23.12 -6.80
N ALA A 162 -2.54 23.74 -6.64
CA ALA A 162 -3.18 23.96 -5.34
C ALA A 162 -3.58 22.65 -4.62
N ASP A 163 -3.39 21.48 -5.24
CA ASP A 163 -3.81 20.16 -4.77
C ASP A 163 -2.71 19.31 -4.10
N LEU A 164 -1.50 19.85 -3.95
CA LEU A 164 -0.41 19.15 -3.29
C LEU A 164 -0.31 19.61 -1.83
N ASP A 165 -1.20 19.11 -0.97
CA ASP A 165 -0.98 19.18 0.47
C ASP A 165 0.23 18.29 0.81
N VAL A 166 1.36 18.95 1.04
CA VAL A 166 2.68 18.37 1.34
C VAL A 166 2.82 18.06 2.83
N PHE A 167 1.83 18.46 3.63
CA PHE A 167 1.67 18.19 5.06
C PHE A 167 0.49 17.23 5.22
N TYR A 168 0.77 15.99 5.60
CA TYR A 168 -0.29 15.01 5.87
C TYR A 168 -1.06 15.38 7.13
N SER A 169 -0.42 15.82 8.23
CA SER A 169 -1.07 16.43 9.40
C SER A 169 -0.05 17.00 10.38
N ASP A 170 -0.51 17.80 11.35
CA ASP A 170 0.27 18.19 12.55
C ASP A 170 0.15 17.17 13.70
N ASP A 171 -0.44 15.98 13.44
CA ASP A 171 -0.65 14.97 14.47
C ASP A 171 0.70 14.35 14.91
N PRO A 172 0.99 14.24 16.21
CA PRO A 172 2.22 13.63 16.71
C PRO A 172 2.35 12.12 16.41
N ASN A 173 1.25 11.46 16.07
CA ASN A 173 1.20 10.06 15.65
C ASN A 173 1.35 9.90 14.14
N ASP A 174 1.37 10.98 13.37
CA ASP A 174 1.68 10.92 11.94
C ASP A 174 3.14 10.50 11.74
N LEU A 175 3.34 9.32 11.13
CA LEU A 175 4.65 8.78 10.80
C LEU A 175 5.47 9.74 9.91
N GLY A 176 4.81 10.62 9.14
CA GLY A 176 5.45 11.64 8.32
C GLY A 176 6.16 12.74 9.13
N ASN A 177 5.89 12.85 10.43
CA ASN A 177 6.47 13.86 11.31
C ASN A 177 7.72 13.37 12.09
N VAL A 178 8.17 12.12 11.88
CA VAL A 178 9.32 11.55 12.59
C VAL A 178 10.61 11.84 11.84
N ASP A 179 11.49 12.66 12.43
CA ASP A 179 12.74 13.09 11.78
C ASP A 179 13.88 12.04 11.84
N ASP A 180 13.82 11.10 12.78
CA ASP A 180 14.81 10.03 12.97
C ASP A 180 14.36 8.72 12.29
N TYR A 181 15.29 8.09 11.56
CA TYR A 181 14.97 6.90 10.75
C TYR A 181 14.63 5.68 11.62
N GLU A 182 15.39 5.46 12.69
CA GLU A 182 15.21 4.28 13.54
C GLU A 182 13.92 4.40 14.35
N ALA A 183 13.61 5.62 14.84
CA ALA A 183 12.33 5.91 15.48
C ALA A 183 11.15 5.73 14.51
N PHE A 184 11.28 6.17 13.25
CA PHE A 184 10.27 5.96 12.21
C PHE A 184 10.04 4.47 11.96
N LEU A 185 11.13 3.72 11.74
CA LEU A 185 11.09 2.28 11.49
C LEU A 185 10.44 1.55 12.67
N ALA A 186 10.81 1.88 13.90
CA ALA A 186 10.26 1.28 15.10
C ALA A 186 8.75 1.48 15.21
N LYS A 187 8.26 2.72 15.05
CA LYS A 187 6.82 3.02 15.05
C LYS A 187 6.08 2.27 13.93
N LEU A 188 6.64 2.24 12.73
CA LEU A 188 6.04 1.56 11.59
C LEU A 188 5.93 0.04 11.82
N VAL A 189 7.00 -0.58 12.33
CA VAL A 189 7.00 -2.00 12.69
C VAL A 189 6.00 -2.29 13.80
N GLU A 190 5.91 -1.43 14.82
CA GLU A 190 4.96 -1.60 15.93
C GLU A 190 3.51 -1.66 15.41
N ILE A 191 3.12 -0.77 14.48
CA ILE A 191 1.79 -0.80 13.86
C ILE A 191 1.51 -2.19 13.26
N TYR A 192 2.43 -2.73 12.46
CA TYR A 192 2.24 -4.05 11.83
C TYR A 192 2.24 -5.20 12.84
N VAL A 193 3.07 -5.15 13.88
CA VAL A 193 3.08 -6.13 14.97
C VAL A 193 1.73 -6.17 15.67
N ARG A 194 1.15 -4.99 15.95
CA ARG A 194 -0.16 -4.87 16.59
C ARG A 194 -1.30 -5.44 15.76
N LEU A 195 -1.17 -5.59 14.43
CA LEU A 195 -2.20 -6.24 13.63
C LEU A 195 -2.34 -7.74 13.92
N LYS A 196 -1.30 -8.41 14.44
CA LYS A 196 -1.27 -9.89 14.55
C LYS A 196 -2.54 -10.51 15.18
N PRO A 197 -3.11 -9.98 16.28
CA PRO A 197 -4.30 -10.56 16.92
C PRO A 197 -5.59 -10.48 16.08
N ILE A 198 -5.68 -9.53 15.15
CA ILE A 198 -6.85 -9.34 14.28
C ILE A 198 -6.68 -10.00 12.90
N LEU A 199 -5.58 -10.73 12.70
CA LEU A 199 -5.34 -11.51 11.49
C LEU A 199 -5.68 -12.98 11.72
N ARG A 200 -6.31 -13.60 10.72
CA ARG A 200 -6.51 -15.05 10.73
C ARG A 200 -5.15 -15.76 10.78
N GLU A 201 -5.11 -16.94 11.39
CA GLU A 201 -3.98 -17.85 11.23
C GLU A 201 -3.73 -18.08 9.72
N LYS A 202 -2.46 -18.04 9.32
CA LYS A 202 -1.98 -18.17 7.95
C LYS A 202 -2.40 -17.06 6.99
N ALA A 203 -2.98 -15.95 7.48
CA ALA A 203 -3.20 -14.75 6.69
C ALA A 203 -1.89 -14.19 6.14
N TYR A 204 -1.97 -13.55 4.98
CA TYR A 204 -0.81 -12.90 4.34
C TYR A 204 -0.84 -11.39 4.56
N LEU A 205 0.33 -10.77 4.50
CA LEU A 205 0.48 -9.32 4.50
C LEU A 205 1.43 -8.92 3.37
N THR A 206 0.96 -8.05 2.48
CA THR A 206 1.81 -7.38 1.48
C THR A 206 2.07 -5.94 1.89
N ILE A 207 3.36 -5.60 2.02
CA ILE A 207 3.81 -4.23 2.25
C ILE A 207 4.56 -3.75 1.01
N ILE A 208 4.00 -2.74 0.33
CA ILE A 208 4.60 -2.13 -0.85
C ILE A 208 5.43 -0.93 -0.40
N VAL A 209 6.75 -0.96 -0.63
CA VAL A 209 7.67 0.07 -0.12
C VAL A 209 8.84 0.32 -1.06
N LYS A 210 9.44 1.51 -0.97
CA LYS A 210 10.71 1.85 -1.63
C LYS A 210 11.77 2.14 -0.58
N ASN A 211 13.02 1.85 -0.92
CA ASN A 211 14.16 2.36 -0.17
C ASN A 211 14.21 3.88 -0.29
N VAL A 212 14.61 4.55 0.80
CA VAL A 212 14.62 6.01 0.89
C VAL A 212 16.01 6.54 0.55
N LYS A 213 16.06 7.66 -0.17
CA LYS A 213 17.31 8.39 -0.46
C LYS A 213 17.24 9.77 0.17
N LYS A 214 18.12 10.06 1.12
CA LYS A 214 18.14 11.34 1.84
C LYS A 214 19.58 11.69 2.23
N GLY A 215 19.99 12.93 1.95
CA GLY A 215 21.32 13.44 2.31
C GLY A 215 22.48 12.64 1.68
N GLY A 216 22.33 12.12 0.46
CA GLY A 216 23.34 11.29 -0.20
C GLY A 216 23.44 9.85 0.31
N LYS A 217 22.63 9.46 1.31
CA LYS A 217 22.57 8.11 1.86
C LYS A 217 21.32 7.37 1.37
N ILE A 218 21.47 6.05 1.20
CA ILE A 218 20.34 5.13 1.00
C ILE A 218 19.98 4.51 2.36
N TYR A 219 18.69 4.57 2.69
CA TYR A 219 18.10 3.87 3.82
C TYR A 219 17.34 2.66 3.27
N PRO A 220 17.76 1.42 3.58
CA PRO A 220 17.23 0.21 3.00
C PRO A 220 15.91 -0.21 3.67
N LEU A 221 14.92 0.70 3.67
CA LEU A 221 13.65 0.55 4.37
C LEU A 221 12.95 -0.78 4.11
N ALA A 222 12.97 -1.28 2.87
CA ALA A 222 12.38 -2.58 2.55
C ALA A 222 13.05 -3.72 3.34
N TRP A 223 14.37 -3.72 3.42
CA TRP A 223 15.14 -4.76 4.10
C TRP A 223 15.09 -4.63 5.61
N ASP A 224 15.07 -3.40 6.12
CA ASP A 224 14.92 -3.16 7.55
C ASP A 224 13.53 -3.59 8.03
N ILE A 225 12.45 -3.29 7.29
CA ILE A 225 11.11 -3.84 7.57
C ILE A 225 11.14 -5.37 7.50
N ALA A 226 11.74 -5.95 6.46
CA ALA A 226 11.84 -7.40 6.30
C ALA A 226 12.52 -8.08 7.50
N ARG A 227 13.63 -7.52 7.98
CA ARG A 227 14.38 -8.03 9.13
C ARG A 227 13.58 -7.90 10.43
N GLU A 228 13.05 -6.72 10.71
CA GLU A 228 12.39 -6.44 11.99
C GLU A 228 11.03 -7.13 12.09
N LEU A 229 10.21 -7.02 11.05
CA LEU A 229 8.89 -7.64 11.02
C LEU A 229 8.97 -9.17 10.88
N GLY A 230 10.07 -9.68 10.31
CA GLY A 230 10.43 -11.09 10.26
C GLY A 230 10.56 -11.78 11.64
N LYS A 231 10.68 -10.99 12.72
CA LYS A 231 10.68 -11.49 14.11
C LYS A 231 9.27 -11.85 14.61
N THR A 232 8.22 -11.34 13.94
CA THR A 232 6.80 -11.52 14.33
C THR A 232 6.00 -12.32 13.31
N TYR A 233 6.29 -12.11 12.02
CA TYR A 233 5.69 -12.81 10.89
C TYR A 233 6.77 -13.57 10.12
N THR A 234 6.39 -14.60 9.37
CA THR A 234 7.34 -15.26 8.48
C THR A 234 7.40 -14.52 7.15
N LEU A 235 8.56 -13.97 6.78
CA LEU A 235 8.80 -13.48 5.43
C LEU A 235 8.78 -14.65 4.43
N LYS A 236 7.95 -14.55 3.40
CA LYS A 236 7.75 -15.60 2.38
C LYS A 236 8.33 -15.23 1.02
N ASP A 237 8.33 -13.95 0.67
CA ASP A 237 8.81 -13.47 -0.64
C ASP A 237 9.12 -11.96 -0.59
N GLU A 238 9.95 -11.50 -1.54
CA GLU A 238 10.25 -10.10 -1.81
C GLU A 238 10.09 -9.81 -3.31
N LYS A 239 8.84 -9.67 -3.75
CA LYS A 239 8.54 -9.47 -5.17
C LYS A 239 8.88 -8.05 -5.61
N ILE A 240 9.44 -7.87 -6.81
CA ILE A 240 9.87 -6.55 -7.33
C ILE A 240 8.87 -6.03 -8.36
N TRP A 241 8.22 -4.90 -8.06
CA TRP A 241 7.43 -4.16 -9.03
C TRP A 241 8.32 -3.16 -9.78
N MET A 242 8.52 -3.39 -11.07
CA MET A 242 9.33 -2.56 -11.98
C MET A 242 8.46 -1.50 -12.68
N GLN A 243 9.00 -0.30 -12.84
CA GLN A 243 8.40 0.86 -13.51
C GLN A 243 9.27 1.27 -14.70
N ASP A 244 9.11 0.61 -15.84
CA ASP A 244 9.89 0.83 -17.06
C ASP A 244 9.43 2.04 -17.90
N ASN A 245 8.37 2.72 -17.44
CA ASN A 245 7.79 3.89 -18.08
C ASN A 245 8.27 5.24 -17.50
N GLN A 246 9.23 5.20 -16.57
CA GLN A 246 9.79 6.41 -15.93
C GLN A 246 10.98 6.95 -16.74
N SER A 247 11.08 8.28 -16.85
CA SER A 247 12.23 8.92 -17.49
C SER A 247 13.46 8.95 -16.58
N LEU A 248 14.64 8.75 -17.18
CA LEU A 248 15.93 8.90 -16.49
C LEU A 248 16.20 10.35 -16.12
N ALA A 249 16.67 10.57 -14.89
CA ALA A 249 17.26 11.83 -14.47
C ALA A 249 18.79 11.68 -14.38
N PRO A 250 19.58 12.67 -14.83
CA PRO A 250 21.04 12.63 -14.82
C PRO A 250 21.60 12.96 -13.43
N TYR A 251 21.13 12.28 -12.38
CA TYR A 251 21.55 12.57 -11.02
C TYR A 251 23.06 12.31 -10.84
N GLY A 252 23.76 13.29 -10.25
CA GLY A 252 25.18 13.17 -9.95
C GLY A 252 26.12 13.23 -11.16
N LEU A 253 25.62 13.47 -12.37
CA LEU A 253 26.44 13.56 -13.58
C LEU A 253 27.56 14.60 -13.41
N GLY A 254 28.80 14.15 -13.53
CA GLY A 254 30.01 14.99 -13.38
C GLY A 254 30.45 15.26 -11.94
N SER A 255 29.81 14.65 -10.92
CA SER A 255 30.14 14.90 -9.51
C SER A 255 30.13 13.64 -8.63
N ALA A 256 29.07 12.82 -8.65
CA ALA A 256 28.90 11.70 -7.72
C ALA A 256 28.01 10.59 -8.30
N TRP A 257 28.10 9.38 -7.74
CA TRP A 257 27.17 8.30 -8.07
C TRP A 257 25.81 8.53 -7.40
N VAL A 258 24.75 8.65 -8.20
CA VAL A 258 23.37 8.70 -7.70
C VAL A 258 22.48 7.87 -8.64
N SER A 259 21.91 6.78 -8.13
CA SER A 259 21.08 5.90 -8.95
C SER A 259 19.68 6.48 -9.20
N ASN A 260 19.07 6.10 -10.33
CA ASN A 260 17.62 6.20 -10.51
C ASN A 260 16.96 4.99 -9.82
N THR A 261 15.81 5.17 -9.18
CA THR A 261 15.07 4.06 -8.53
C THR A 261 13.71 3.92 -9.19
N PHE A 262 13.54 2.84 -9.95
CA PHE A 262 12.35 2.56 -10.75
C PHE A 262 11.64 1.28 -10.33
N HIS A 263 11.78 0.91 -9.06
CA HIS A 263 11.11 -0.26 -8.53
C HIS A 263 10.59 -0.04 -7.13
N HIS A 264 9.58 -0.83 -6.77
CA HIS A 264 9.10 -1.01 -5.39
C HIS A 264 9.35 -2.45 -4.98
N TYR A 265 9.55 -2.66 -3.68
CA TYR A 265 9.52 -3.96 -3.05
C TYR A 265 8.09 -4.25 -2.61
N CYS A 266 7.58 -5.44 -2.91
CA CYS A 266 6.33 -5.99 -2.42
C CYS A 266 6.66 -7.13 -1.46
N LEU A 267 6.90 -6.79 -0.20
CA LEU A 267 7.28 -7.74 0.84
C LEU A 267 6.07 -8.59 1.22
N GLN A 268 6.23 -9.91 1.18
CA GLN A 268 5.17 -10.88 1.49
C GLN A 268 5.45 -11.55 2.82
N PHE A 269 4.63 -11.27 3.83
CA PHE A 269 4.69 -11.92 5.13
C PHE A 269 3.50 -12.85 5.33
N ARG A 270 3.65 -13.79 6.28
CA ARG A 270 2.56 -14.67 6.71
C ARG A 270 2.46 -14.72 8.23
N ASN A 271 1.23 -14.64 8.72
CA ASN A 271 0.86 -14.84 10.12
C ASN A 271 0.86 -16.34 10.43
N GLU A 272 2.00 -16.88 10.87
CA GLU A 272 2.05 -18.25 11.41
C GLU A 272 1.54 -18.30 12.86
#